data_AF-A0A4Y7ZHG7-F1
#
_entry.id   AF-A0A4Y7ZHG7-F1
#
_cell.length_a   1.000
_cell.length_b   1.000
_cell.length_c   1.000
_cell.angle_alpha   90.00
_cell.angle_beta   90.00
_cell.angle_gamma   90.00
#
_symmetry.space_group_name_H-M   'P 1'
#
loop_
_entity.id
_entity.type
_entity.pdbx_description
1 polymer ?
#
loop_
_entity_poly.entity_id
_entity_poly.type
_entity_poly.pdbx_seq_one_letter_code
_entity_poly.pdbx_strand_id
1 'polypeptide(L)' 'MENKMTIQIEIDQDKLTHLFEQGVLCAADFRCLNSESKKQVTQLCLTNCSKHLQTIPCAVPIAIYKQAH' A
#
# COMPACT_ATOMS: atom_id res chain seq x y z
N MET A 1 -23.11 -11.85 9.83
CA MET A 1 -21.88 -12.44 9.25
C MET A 1 -21.85 -12.00 7.79
N GLU A 2 -21.13 -10.91 7.48
CA GLU A 2 -21.04 -10.41 6.11
C GLU A 2 -20.12 -11.33 5.29
N ASN A 3 -20.70 -12.05 4.34
CA ASN A 3 -19.93 -12.74 3.31
C ASN A 3 -19.32 -11.68 2.38
N LYS A 4 -18.06 -11.32 2.62
CA LYS A 4 -17.27 -10.56 1.64
C LYS A 4 -17.06 -11.44 0.41
N MET A 5 -17.85 -11.21 -0.64
CA MET A 5 -17.62 -11.81 -1.96
C MET A 5 -16.39 -11.17 -2.59
N THR A 6 -15.28 -11.91 -2.58
CA THR A 6 -14.05 -11.50 -3.28
C THR A 6 -14.12 -11.98 -4.72
N ILE A 7 -13.94 -11.07 -5.67
CA ILE A 7 -13.89 -11.39 -7.10
C ILE A 7 -12.42 -11.46 -7.51
N GLN A 8 -12.03 -12.54 -8.20
CA GLN A 8 -10.71 -12.64 -8.81
C GLN A 8 -10.72 -11.85 -10.11
N ILE A 9 -9.90 -10.81 -10.18
CA ILE A 9 -9.75 -9.96 -11.37
C ILE A 9 -8.27 -9.79 -11.68
N GLU A 10 -7.95 -9.67 -12.95
CA GLU A 10 -6.66 -9.22 -13.42
C GLU A 10 -6.76 -7.74 -13.77
N ILE A 11 -5.80 -6.95 -13.32
CA ILE A 11 -5.73 -5.52 -13.55
C ILE A 11 -4.32 -5.17 -14.02
N ASP A 12 -4.26 -4.29 -15.01
CA ASP A 12 -3.00 -3.76 -15.51
C ASP A 12 -2.28 -2.92 -14.43
N GLN A 13 -0.95 -2.96 -14.45
CA GLN A 13 -0.10 -2.28 -13.46
C GLN A 13 -0.35 -0.76 -13.42
N ASP A 14 -0.55 -0.11 -14.57
CA ASP A 14 -0.73 1.34 -14.67
C ASP A 14 -2.07 1.75 -14.04
N LYS A 15 -3.13 1.01 -14.35
CA LYS A 15 -4.46 1.22 -13.75
C LYS A 15 -4.42 1.03 -12.24
N LEU A 16 -3.71 0.00 -11.78
CA LEU A 16 -3.56 -0.28 -10.36
C LEU A 16 -2.79 0.84 -9.64
N THR A 17 -1.74 1.38 -10.28
CA THR A 17 -0.98 2.52 -9.77
C THR A 17 -1.86 3.74 -9.60
N HIS A 18 -2.69 4.05 -10.61
CA HIS A 18 -3.61 5.17 -10.55
C HIS A 18 -4.62 5.05 -9.39
N LEU A 19 -5.12 3.84 -9.14
CA LEU A 19 -6.03 3.58 -8.01
C LEU A 19 -5.34 3.74 -6.65
N PHE A 20 -4.07 3.36 -6.55
CA PHE A 20 -3.26 3.64 -5.35
C PHE A 20 -3.00 5.14 -5.15
N GLU A 21 -2.72 5.87 -6.23
CA GLU A 21 -2.53 7.33 -6.18
C GLU A 21 -3.79 8.07 -5.73
N GLN A 22 -4.97 7.61 -6.16
CA GLN A 22 -6.26 8.15 -5.72
C GLN A 22 -6.61 7.77 -4.27
N GLY A 23 -5.87 6.84 -3.64
CA GLY A 23 -6.11 6.39 -2.27
C GLY A 23 -7.39 5.57 -2.07
N VAL A 24 -8.03 5.11 -3.16
CA VAL A 24 -9.29 4.34 -3.11
C VAL A 24 -9.07 2.86 -2.81
N LEU A 25 -7.85 2.36 -2.99
CA LEU A 25 -7.45 0.98 -2.70
C LEU A 25 -6.14 0.97 -1.92
N CYS A 26 -6.00 0.02 -0.99
CA CYS A 26 -4.75 -0.24 -0.28
C CYS A 26 -4.18 -1.59 -0.70
N ALA A 27 -2.85 -1.75 -0.68
CA ALA A 27 -2.22 -3.04 -0.96
C ALA A 27 -2.70 -4.16 -0.01
N ALA A 28 -3.18 -3.80 1.18
CA ALA A 28 -3.77 -4.71 2.15
C ALA A 28 -5.08 -5.36 1.65
N ASP A 29 -5.83 -4.69 0.76
CA ASP A 29 -7.06 -5.23 0.18
C ASP A 29 -6.79 -6.20 -0.98
N PHE A 30 -5.56 -6.23 -1.49
CA PHE A 30 -5.18 -7.11 -2.59
C PHE A 30 -4.72 -8.49 -2.10
N ARG A 31 -5.45 -9.52 -2.53
CA ARG A 31 -4.97 -10.90 -2.50
C ARG A 31 -4.23 -11.20 -3.80
N CYS A 32 -2.92 -10.96 -3.78
CA CYS A 32 -2.08 -11.22 -4.94
C CYS A 32 -2.00 -12.73 -5.22
N LEU A 33 -2.26 -13.12 -6.47
CA LEU A 33 -2.24 -14.53 -6.89
C LEU A 33 -0.82 -15.09 -7.01
N ASN A 34 0.16 -14.23 -7.33
CA ASN A 34 1.56 -14.60 -7.53
C ASN A 34 2.49 -13.74 -6.66
N SER A 35 3.65 -14.31 -6.31
CA SER A 35 4.72 -13.62 -5.57
C SER A 35 5.26 -12.40 -6.33
N GLU A 36 5.28 -12.47 -7.67
CA GLU A 36 5.67 -11.35 -8.53
C GLU A 36 4.68 -10.18 -8.42
N SER A 37 3.39 -10.45 -8.60
CA SER A 37 2.32 -9.45 -8.44
C SER A 37 2.33 -8.86 -7.02
N LYS A 38 2.57 -9.69 -5.98
CA LYS A 38 2.72 -9.20 -4.60
C LYS A 38 3.86 -8.20 -4.46
N LYS A 39 5.00 -8.47 -5.08
CA LYS A 39 6.18 -7.59 -5.06
C LYS A 39 5.86 -6.26 -5.75
N GLN A 40 5.23 -6.31 -6.93
CA GLN A 40 4.84 -5.11 -7.68
C GLN A 40 3.83 -4.27 -6.89
N VAL A 41 2.77 -4.88 -6.36
CA VAL A 41 1.75 -4.20 -5.54
C VAL A 41 2.36 -3.54 -4.30
N THR A 42 3.26 -4.25 -3.61
CA THR A 42 3.95 -3.71 -2.43
C THR A 42 4.84 -2.53 -2.78
N GLN A 43 5.61 -2.62 -3.87
CA GLN A 43 6.47 -1.52 -4.35
C GLN A 43 5.65 -0.28 -4.76
N LEU A 44 4.55 -0.48 -5.48
CA LEU A 44 3.64 0.60 -5.88
C LEU A 44 3.01 1.27 -4.66
N CYS A 45 2.53 0.49 -3.70
CA CYS A 45 1.95 1.01 -2.47
C CYS A 45 2.99 1.78 -1.63
N LEU A 46 4.20 1.24 -1.45
CA LEU A 46 5.27 1.92 -0.70
C LEU A 46 5.67 3.24 -1.36
N THR A 47 5.76 3.26 -2.69
CA THR A 47 6.09 4.49 -3.44
C THR A 47 5.01 5.56 -3.25
N ASN A 48 3.74 5.17 -3.37
CA ASN A 48 2.62 6.09 -3.19
C ASN A 48 2.48 6.56 -1.73
N CYS A 49 2.58 5.66 -0.75
CA CYS A 49 2.54 6.02 0.66
C CYS A 49 3.72 6.92 1.05
N SER A 50 4.92 6.68 0.53
CA SER A 50 6.09 7.54 0.77
C SER A 50 5.86 8.96 0.24
N LYS A 51 5.31 9.11 -0.96
CA LYS A 51 4.93 10.43 -1.52
C LYS A 51 3.89 11.13 -0.66
N HIS A 52 2.84 10.43 -0.22
CA HIS A 52 1.82 11.01 0.66
C HIS A 52 2.37 11.38 2.05
N LEU A 53 3.28 10.58 2.60
CA LEU A 53 3.95 10.89 3.87
C LEU A 53 4.85 12.13 3.77
N GLN A 54 5.42 12.43 2.61
CA GLN A 54 6.16 13.69 2.42
C GLN A 54 5.25 14.92 2.45
N THR A 55 3.99 14.77 2.03
CA THR A 55 3.00 15.87 2.04
C THR A 55 2.27 16.02 3.38
N ILE A 56 2.31 15.00 4.24
CA ILE A 56 1.77 15.06 5.59
C ILE A 56 2.91 15.53 6.50
N PRO A 57 2.86 16.74 7.08
CA PRO A 57 3.84 17.13 8.08
C PRO A 57 3.71 16.16 9.26
N CYS A 58 4.69 15.28 9.42
CA CYS A 58 4.78 14.41 10.58
C CYS A 58 4.93 15.27 11.83
N ALA A 59 3.83 15.49 12.56
CA ALA A 59 3.82 16.10 13.89
C ALA A 59 4.23 15.09 14.99
N VAL A 60 4.98 14.04 14.63
CA VAL A 60 5.51 13.06 15.57
C VAL A 60 7.00 13.30 15.69
N PRO A 61 7.50 13.85 16.83
CA PRO A 61 8.93 13.87 17.07
C PRO A 61 9.41 12.42 17.09
N ILE A 62 10.27 12.06 16.13
CA ILE A 62 11.02 10.80 16.15
C ILE A 62 12.04 10.93 17.29
N ALA A 63 11.57 10.84 18.52
CA ALA A 63 12.40 10.60 19.70
C ALA A 63 12.81 9.13 19.67
N ILE A 64 13.77 8.84 18.79
CA ILE A 64 14.93 7.97 19.00
C ILE A 64 14.65 6.88 20.04
N TYR A 65 14.22 5.70 19.56
CA TYR A 65 14.39 4.46 20.30
C TYR A 65 15.89 4.18 20.42
N LYS A 66 16.56 4.83 21.38
CA LYS A 66 17.87 4.40 21.88
C LYS A 66 17.61 3.13 22.68
N GLN A 67 17.92 1.98 22.08
CA GLN A 67 18.14 0.76 22.84
C GLN A 67 19.29 1.03 23.81
N ALA A 68 18.98 1.03 25.10
CA ALA A 68 19.97 0.88 26.15
C ALA A 68 20.50 -0.56 26.06
N HIS A 69 21.81 -0.68 25.85
CA HIS A 69 22.58 -1.89 26.14
C HIS A 69 23.79 -1.45 26.98
#